data_AF-A0A9Q8P967-F1
#
_entry.id   AF-A0A9Q8P967-F1
#
_cell.length_a   1.000
_cell.length_b   1.000
_cell.length_c   1.000
_cell.angle_alpha   90.00
_cell.angle_beta   90.00
_cell.angle_gamma   90.00
#
_symmetry.space_group_name_H-M   'P 1'
#
loop_
_entity.id
_entity.type
_entity.pdbx_description
1 polymer ?
#
loop_
_entity_poly.entity_id
_entity_poly.type
_entity_poly.pdbx_seq_one_letter_code
_entity_poly.pdbx_strand_id
1 'polypeptide(L)'
;MPDCAISVMSSGLVVSARKRALSQKLPLSLPNFRDITTLMNGLASSIPSTTLSLSGPHGGDISCWLLDTRSLWPGQNIWAAPGAAEAMALISMAEQKTVSTKMFIQDAKMSLGSALLKRLFVSKTLDIAWKDVAFARKGDPKHGKPCAVDAVGRPIAGIDFNVSHQAGLVALIGWNGKKQQKYLPDGGIERHRSPNSNFDPDVMVGVDIVCVNERDDYRTIDEEGLDGWVDIYDFVFSDEERWSMKYDIDYVTLLDGAILGREEIGRYDRCIERNKQISLKTPTGTEVQFNSDLLVDAKLRRFYTFFCYKEAYIKLAGEALLAPWLKQLEFFNVRSPKPGQVARCSTHGQWGEEVDDVEVHMHGQEVNDVRMKIQSFEESFMLSTAIQGKIEGIKVPAFKTLDLRNDVLSYAQKHLNTPPSDYR
;
A
#
# COMPACT_ATOMS: atom_id res chain seq x y z
N MET A 1 -60.81 34.08 12.60
CA MET A 1 -59.59 33.63 13.28
C MET A 1 -59.03 32.42 12.56
N PRO A 2 -58.04 32.64 11.68
CA PRO A 2 -57.03 31.64 11.36
C PRO A 2 -55.60 32.24 11.37
N ASP A 3 -54.63 31.35 11.17
CA ASP A 3 -53.24 31.53 10.74
C ASP A 3 -52.20 32.08 11.74
N CYS A 4 -51.26 31.21 12.13
CA CYS A 4 -49.84 31.51 11.95
C CYS A 4 -48.96 30.24 12.03
N ALA A 5 -48.18 30.02 10.97
CA ALA A 5 -47.14 29.01 10.87
C ALA A 5 -45.89 29.44 11.66
N ILE A 6 -45.24 28.49 12.33
CA ILE A 6 -43.91 28.71 12.94
C ILE A 6 -42.89 27.90 12.15
N SER A 7 -42.01 28.66 11.49
CA SER A 7 -40.79 28.22 10.81
C SER A 7 -39.69 27.97 11.84
N VAL A 8 -39.05 26.80 11.79
CA VAL A 8 -37.81 26.51 12.55
C VAL A 8 -36.66 26.46 11.55
N MET A 9 -35.74 27.42 11.70
CA MET A 9 -34.54 27.57 10.89
C MET A 9 -33.50 26.50 11.27
N SER A 10 -33.03 25.76 10.26
CA SER A 10 -31.82 24.93 10.31
C SER A 10 -30.67 25.71 9.68
N SER A 11 -29.70 26.15 10.47
CA SER A 11 -28.49 26.82 10.00
C SER A 11 -27.48 25.79 9.47
N GLY A 12 -27.46 25.62 8.14
CA GLY A 12 -26.38 24.95 7.42
C GLY A 12 -25.26 25.95 7.10
N LEU A 13 -24.04 25.65 7.52
CA LEU A 13 -22.85 26.39 7.09
C LEU A 13 -22.27 25.72 5.84
N VAL A 14 -22.55 26.37 4.71
CA VAL A 14 -21.92 26.14 3.41
C VAL A 14 -20.65 26.99 3.35
N VAL A 15 -19.48 26.38 3.18
CA VAL A 15 -18.25 27.13 2.84
C VAL A 15 -17.96 26.95 1.36
N SER A 16 -18.02 28.09 0.67
CA SER A 16 -17.94 28.29 -0.76
C SER A 16 -16.52 28.08 -1.30
N ALA A 17 -16.39 27.24 -2.32
CA ALA A 17 -15.23 27.20 -3.20
C ALA A 17 -15.22 28.44 -4.12
N ARG A 18 -14.14 29.22 -4.08
CA ARG A 18 -13.85 30.24 -5.10
C ARG A 18 -12.50 30.00 -5.75
N LYS A 19 -12.59 29.58 -7.02
CA LYS A 19 -11.52 29.53 -8.02
C LYS A 19 -10.88 30.91 -8.22
N ARG A 20 -9.56 30.94 -8.47
CA ARG A 20 -8.97 31.83 -9.48
C ARG A 20 -7.80 31.16 -10.18
N ALA A 21 -7.80 31.34 -11.50
CA ALA A 21 -6.89 30.81 -12.48
C ALA A 21 -5.61 31.64 -12.56
N LEU A 22 -4.50 31.03 -13.00
CA LEU A 22 -3.46 31.69 -13.78
C LEU A 22 -2.78 30.65 -14.70
N SER A 23 -3.10 30.78 -15.99
CA SER A 23 -2.33 30.27 -17.12
C SER A 23 -1.19 31.26 -17.38
N GLN A 24 0.02 30.79 -17.67
CA GLN A 24 0.75 31.14 -18.90
C GLN A 24 2.20 30.59 -18.96
N LYS A 25 2.47 29.96 -20.12
CA LYS A 25 3.68 30.01 -20.98
C LYS A 25 4.85 29.04 -20.72
N LEU A 26 4.92 28.05 -21.62
CA LEU A 26 6.14 27.40 -22.12
C LEU A 26 7.13 28.40 -22.76
N PRO A 27 8.41 28.01 -22.83
CA PRO A 27 9.24 28.23 -24.00
C PRO A 27 9.72 26.91 -24.64
N LEU A 28 9.61 26.87 -25.98
CA LEU A 28 10.29 25.95 -26.88
C LEU A 28 11.75 26.38 -27.09
N SER A 29 12.70 25.45 -27.06
CA SER A 29 13.70 25.27 -28.14
C SER A 29 14.62 24.06 -27.90
N LEU A 30 14.75 23.25 -28.95
CA LEU A 30 15.75 22.19 -29.13
C LEU A 30 17.07 22.80 -29.65
N PRO A 31 18.18 22.06 -29.54
CA PRO A 31 18.89 21.75 -30.78
C PRO A 31 19.24 20.25 -30.94
N ASN A 32 19.21 19.86 -32.21
CA ASN A 32 19.68 18.62 -32.80
C ASN A 32 21.00 18.08 -32.22
N PHE A 33 21.06 16.78 -31.94
CA PHE A 33 22.21 15.96 -32.34
C PHE A 33 21.78 14.56 -32.78
N ARG A 34 22.55 14.07 -33.75
CA ARG A 34 22.29 12.92 -34.60
C ARG A 34 22.53 11.59 -33.88
N ASP A 35 21.59 10.68 -34.11
CA ASP A 35 21.77 9.27 -34.45
C ASP A 35 23.17 8.66 -34.24
N ILE A 36 23.32 7.84 -33.20
CA ILE A 36 24.20 6.67 -33.19
C ILE A 36 23.40 5.52 -32.60
N THR A 37 22.59 4.92 -33.46
CA THR A 37 22.24 3.51 -33.33
C THR A 37 23.52 2.69 -33.52
N THR A 38 23.66 1.58 -32.79
CA THR A 38 24.69 0.51 -32.89
C THR A 38 25.75 0.50 -31.79
N LEU A 39 25.42 -0.04 -30.62
CA LEU A 39 26.21 -1.10 -29.97
C LEU A 39 25.46 -1.65 -28.73
N MET A 40 25.43 -2.97 -28.63
CA MET A 40 24.97 -3.79 -27.47
C MET A 40 23.51 -4.25 -27.47
N ASN A 41 23.14 -5.00 -28.51
CA ASN A 41 22.34 -6.22 -28.32
C ASN A 41 23.28 -7.42 -28.47
N GLY A 42 23.44 -8.20 -27.41
CA GLY A 42 24.21 -9.43 -27.44
C GLY A 42 24.31 -10.09 -26.07
N LEU A 43 23.51 -11.15 -25.89
CA LEU A 43 23.59 -12.19 -24.85
C LEU A 43 22.87 -11.93 -23.51
N ALA A 44 21.54 -12.06 -23.54
CA ALA A 44 20.79 -12.60 -22.40
C ALA A 44 19.77 -13.62 -22.94
N SER A 45 20.20 -14.87 -23.07
CA SER A 45 19.31 -16.00 -23.25
C SER A 45 19.57 -17.05 -22.16
N SER A 46 18.46 -17.60 -21.69
CA SER A 46 18.32 -18.82 -20.89
C SER A 46 18.93 -18.86 -19.49
N ILE A 47 18.12 -18.51 -18.49
CA ILE A 47 18.17 -19.15 -17.17
C ILE A 47 16.75 -19.65 -16.86
N PRO A 48 16.51 -20.97 -16.69
CA PRO A 48 15.24 -21.48 -16.22
C PRO A 48 15.10 -21.14 -14.73
N SER A 49 14.16 -20.27 -14.39
CA SER A 49 13.82 -19.92 -13.01
C SER A 49 12.93 -20.99 -12.40
N THR A 50 13.50 -22.16 -12.10
CA THR A 50 12.88 -23.12 -11.17
C THR A 50 13.14 -22.61 -9.75
N THR A 51 12.28 -21.70 -9.28
CA THR A 51 12.25 -21.32 -7.86
C THR A 51 11.60 -22.45 -7.08
N LEU A 52 12.40 -23.41 -6.63
CA LEU A 52 12.00 -24.33 -5.58
C LEU A 52 11.86 -23.53 -4.28
N SER A 53 10.62 -23.24 -3.90
CA SER A 53 10.29 -22.70 -2.58
C SER A 53 10.59 -23.77 -1.53
N LEU A 54 11.67 -23.61 -0.76
CA LEU A 54 11.88 -24.38 0.45
C LEU A 54 10.81 -23.98 1.47
N SER A 55 9.75 -24.79 1.55
CA SER A 55 8.68 -24.60 2.53
C SER A 55 9.19 -24.97 3.93
N GLY A 56 9.12 -24.02 4.86
CA GLY A 56 9.24 -24.31 6.29
C GLY A 56 8.17 -25.28 6.78
N PRO A 57 8.26 -25.74 8.04
CA PRO A 57 7.39 -26.79 8.61
C PRO A 57 5.90 -26.41 8.71
N HIS A 58 5.52 -25.16 8.40
CA HIS A 58 4.14 -24.68 8.35
C HIS A 58 3.68 -24.48 6.90
N GLY A 59 2.50 -24.99 6.58
CA GLY A 59 2.10 -25.36 5.23
C GLY A 59 1.34 -24.34 4.39
N GLY A 60 1.62 -23.05 4.53
CA GLY A 60 1.03 -22.04 3.66
C GLY A 60 2.04 -21.02 3.20
N ASP A 61 1.62 -20.18 2.27
CA ASP A 61 2.47 -19.27 1.52
C ASP A 61 1.85 -17.87 1.44
N ILE A 62 2.70 -16.85 1.52
CA ILE A 62 2.32 -15.44 1.40
C ILE A 62 2.71 -14.95 0.00
N SER A 63 1.86 -14.14 -0.62
CA SER A 63 2.12 -13.42 -1.86
C SER A 63 2.04 -11.92 -1.62
N CYS A 64 3.02 -11.16 -2.09
CA CYS A 64 3.02 -9.69 -2.07
C CYS A 64 3.20 -9.17 -3.49
N TRP A 65 2.24 -8.42 -4.03
CA TRP A 65 2.24 -7.92 -5.40
C TRP A 65 2.08 -6.41 -5.44
N LEU A 66 2.74 -5.78 -6.42
CA LEU A 66 2.59 -4.36 -6.74
C LEU A 66 2.20 -4.22 -8.22
N LEU A 67 1.18 -3.41 -8.51
CA LEU A 67 0.80 -3.02 -9.86
C LEU A 67 0.87 -1.51 -10.00
N ASP A 68 1.67 -1.04 -10.96
CA ASP A 68 1.77 0.37 -11.30
C ASP A 68 0.76 0.72 -12.40
N THR A 69 -0.21 1.56 -12.05
CA THR A 69 -1.30 2.00 -12.94
C THR A 69 -1.06 3.38 -13.54
N ARG A 70 0.03 4.07 -13.20
CA ARG A 70 0.30 5.46 -13.60
C ARG A 70 0.30 5.61 -15.13
N SER A 71 0.96 4.70 -15.83
CA SER A 71 1.04 4.64 -17.29
C SER A 71 -0.14 3.94 -17.97
N LEU A 72 -0.97 3.21 -17.22
CA LEU A 72 -2.05 2.38 -17.76
C LEU A 72 -3.29 3.22 -18.06
N TRP A 73 -4.04 2.88 -19.12
CA TRP A 73 -5.33 3.49 -19.45
C TRP A 73 -5.32 5.04 -19.50
N PRO A 74 -4.50 5.67 -20.36
CA PRO A 74 -4.42 7.13 -20.43
C PRO A 74 -5.75 7.75 -20.88
N GLY A 75 -6.02 8.98 -20.44
CA GLY A 75 -7.24 9.72 -20.79
C GLY A 75 -7.86 10.41 -19.58
N GLN A 76 -9.13 10.80 -19.72
CA GLN A 76 -9.93 11.42 -18.64
C GLN A 76 -11.15 10.58 -18.25
N ASN A 77 -11.47 9.54 -19.03
CA ASN A 77 -12.60 8.66 -18.80
C ASN A 77 -12.15 7.21 -18.99
N ILE A 78 -12.49 6.33 -18.03
CA ILE A 78 -12.03 4.94 -18.03
C ILE A 78 -12.60 4.12 -19.19
N TRP A 79 -13.83 4.36 -19.64
CA TRP A 79 -14.44 3.63 -20.75
C TRP A 79 -13.85 4.00 -22.11
N ALA A 80 -13.40 5.24 -22.26
CA ALA A 80 -12.75 5.73 -23.48
C ALA A 80 -11.23 5.46 -23.49
N ALA A 81 -10.66 5.05 -22.35
CA ALA A 81 -9.22 4.83 -22.24
C ALA A 81 -8.78 3.58 -23.04
N PRO A 82 -7.75 3.67 -23.89
CA PRO A 82 -7.28 2.53 -24.67
C PRO A 82 -6.93 1.32 -23.79
N GLY A 83 -7.44 0.14 -24.17
CA GLY A 83 -7.22 -1.13 -23.44
C GLY A 83 -8.04 -1.29 -22.15
N ALA A 84 -8.77 -0.26 -21.69
CA ALA A 84 -9.57 -0.37 -20.48
C ALA A 84 -10.81 -1.24 -20.67
N ALA A 85 -11.47 -1.18 -21.84
CA ALA A 85 -12.63 -2.01 -22.14
C ALA A 85 -12.32 -3.53 -22.06
N GLU A 86 -11.15 -3.95 -22.54
CA GLU A 86 -10.67 -5.33 -22.45
C GLU A 86 -10.49 -5.77 -20.99
N ALA A 87 -9.86 -4.93 -20.17
CA ALA A 87 -9.68 -5.19 -18.74
C ALA A 87 -11.02 -5.19 -17.98
N MET A 88 -11.94 -4.28 -18.32
CA MET A 88 -13.29 -4.18 -17.72
C MET A 88 -14.13 -5.42 -18.04
N ALA A 89 -14.00 -5.97 -19.25
CA ALA A 89 -14.70 -7.20 -19.65
C ALA A 89 -14.29 -8.43 -18.82
N LEU A 90 -13.13 -8.37 -18.15
CA LEU A 90 -12.61 -9.42 -17.27
C LEU A 90 -13.02 -9.24 -15.81
N ILE A 91 -13.86 -8.27 -15.45
CA ILE A 91 -14.37 -8.13 -14.09
C ILE A 91 -15.90 -8.16 -14.08
N SER A 92 -16.51 -8.49 -12.93
CA SER A 92 -17.97 -8.59 -12.82
C SER A 92 -18.64 -7.24 -13.04
N MET A 93 -19.94 -7.25 -13.42
CA MET A 93 -20.73 -6.02 -13.60
C MET A 93 -20.75 -5.14 -12.34
N ALA A 94 -20.74 -5.73 -11.14
CA ALA A 94 -20.68 -5.00 -9.88
C ALA A 94 -19.34 -4.27 -9.70
N GLU A 95 -18.24 -4.90 -10.08
CA GLU A 95 -16.92 -4.29 -10.07
C GLU A 95 -16.80 -3.21 -11.16
N GLN A 96 -17.32 -3.46 -12.37
CA GLN A 96 -17.36 -2.48 -13.46
C GLN A 96 -18.09 -1.21 -13.01
N LYS A 97 -19.25 -1.36 -12.35
CA LYS A 97 -19.99 -0.22 -11.79
C LYS A 97 -19.14 0.56 -10.77
N THR A 98 -18.45 -0.13 -9.88
CA THR A 98 -17.57 0.49 -8.88
C THR A 98 -16.43 1.29 -9.52
N VAL A 99 -15.83 0.76 -10.59
CA VAL A 99 -14.77 1.44 -11.35
C VAL A 99 -15.32 2.67 -12.10
N SER A 100 -16.44 2.50 -12.79
CA SER A 100 -17.02 3.54 -13.67
C SER A 100 -17.63 4.74 -12.95
N THR A 101 -17.95 4.59 -11.66
CA THR A 101 -18.59 5.65 -10.85
C THR A 101 -17.59 6.58 -10.18
N LYS A 102 -16.28 6.31 -10.33
CA LYS A 102 -15.22 7.20 -9.84
C LYS A 102 -15.24 8.52 -10.60
N MET A 103 -15.14 9.62 -9.85
CA MET A 103 -15.13 10.98 -10.40
C MET A 103 -13.87 11.24 -11.22
N PHE A 104 -12.73 10.77 -10.73
CA PHE A 104 -11.43 10.95 -11.38
C PHE A 104 -10.92 9.64 -11.98
N ILE A 105 -10.31 9.73 -13.15
CA ILE A 105 -9.78 8.55 -13.84
C ILE A 105 -8.67 7.88 -13.03
N GLN A 106 -7.86 8.63 -12.28
CA GLN A 106 -6.80 8.09 -11.43
C GLN A 106 -7.37 7.07 -10.42
N ASP A 107 -8.50 7.39 -9.79
CA ASP A 107 -9.20 6.48 -8.89
C ASP A 107 -9.82 5.30 -9.64
N ALA A 108 -10.34 5.53 -10.85
CA ALA A 108 -10.88 4.46 -11.68
C ALA A 108 -9.79 3.45 -12.06
N LYS A 109 -8.59 3.90 -12.43
CA LYS A 109 -7.43 3.07 -12.75
C LYS A 109 -7.03 2.19 -11.56
N MET A 110 -6.83 2.80 -10.38
CA MET A 110 -6.47 2.06 -9.17
C MET A 110 -7.58 1.08 -8.77
N SER A 111 -8.85 1.47 -8.90
CA SER A 111 -10.00 0.59 -8.63
C SER A 111 -10.05 -0.61 -9.59
N LEU A 112 -9.74 -0.41 -10.87
CA LEU A 112 -9.68 -1.48 -11.87
C LEU A 112 -8.49 -2.42 -11.60
N GLY A 113 -7.30 -1.86 -11.36
CA GLY A 113 -6.13 -2.63 -10.96
C GLY A 113 -6.38 -3.49 -9.72
N SER A 114 -7.04 -2.90 -8.70
CA SER A 114 -7.42 -3.61 -7.48
C SER A 114 -8.38 -4.77 -7.72
N ALA A 115 -9.39 -4.58 -8.58
CA ALA A 115 -10.34 -5.64 -8.94
C ALA A 115 -9.62 -6.83 -9.62
N LEU A 116 -8.73 -6.53 -10.57
CA LEU A 116 -7.96 -7.52 -11.30
C LEU A 116 -6.98 -8.29 -10.39
N LEU A 117 -6.25 -7.60 -9.50
CA LEU A 117 -5.30 -8.26 -8.59
C LEU A 117 -6.01 -9.21 -7.62
N LYS A 118 -7.15 -8.79 -7.05
CA LYS A 118 -7.97 -9.66 -6.19
C LYS A 118 -8.42 -10.92 -6.94
N ARG A 119 -8.93 -10.77 -8.16
CA ARG A 119 -9.37 -11.91 -8.99
C ARG A 119 -8.23 -12.85 -9.33
N LEU A 120 -7.08 -12.29 -9.71
CA LEU A 120 -5.86 -13.05 -9.97
C LEU A 120 -5.43 -13.87 -8.76
N PHE A 121 -5.41 -13.25 -7.57
CA PHE A 121 -5.03 -13.93 -6.34
C PHE A 121 -5.97 -15.08 -6.02
N VAL A 122 -7.28 -14.83 -6.04
CA VAL A 122 -8.28 -15.86 -5.70
C VAL A 122 -8.30 -16.99 -6.72
N SER A 123 -8.27 -16.70 -8.02
CA SER A 123 -8.25 -17.74 -9.07
C SER A 123 -7.00 -18.63 -8.95
N LYS A 124 -5.80 -18.05 -8.74
CA LYS A 124 -4.56 -18.82 -8.52
C LYS A 124 -4.57 -19.63 -7.23
N THR A 125 -5.14 -19.06 -6.17
CA THR A 125 -5.09 -19.65 -4.84
C THR A 125 -6.09 -20.78 -4.69
N LEU A 126 -7.32 -20.58 -5.16
CA LEU A 126 -8.39 -21.55 -5.05
C LEU A 126 -8.48 -22.51 -6.24
N ASP A 127 -7.68 -22.28 -7.28
CA ASP A 127 -7.66 -23.11 -8.48
C ASP A 127 -9.04 -23.16 -9.16
N ILE A 128 -9.69 -22.00 -9.25
CA ILE A 128 -11.00 -21.83 -9.91
C ILE A 128 -10.87 -20.96 -11.16
N ALA A 129 -11.78 -21.17 -12.13
CA ALA A 129 -11.82 -20.34 -13.32
C ALA A 129 -12.05 -18.87 -12.96
N TRP A 130 -11.45 -17.98 -13.74
CA TRP A 130 -11.46 -16.55 -13.48
C TRP A 130 -12.88 -15.96 -13.39
N LYS A 131 -13.79 -16.42 -14.24
CA LYS A 131 -15.20 -15.98 -14.25
C LYS A 131 -15.96 -16.38 -12.98
N ASP A 132 -15.55 -17.47 -12.32
CA ASP A 132 -16.23 -18.04 -11.16
C ASP A 132 -15.76 -17.39 -9.84
N VAL A 133 -14.74 -16.52 -9.90
CA VAL A 133 -14.32 -15.73 -8.74
C VAL A 133 -15.44 -14.78 -8.30
N ALA A 134 -15.86 -14.94 -7.05
CA ALA A 134 -16.85 -14.12 -6.38
C ALA A 134 -16.29 -13.54 -5.06
N PHE A 135 -16.82 -12.37 -4.67
CA PHE A 135 -16.40 -11.67 -3.47
C PHE A 135 -17.59 -11.26 -2.60
N ALA A 136 -17.36 -11.23 -1.29
CA ALA A 136 -18.19 -10.53 -0.31
C ALA A 136 -17.29 -9.69 0.62
N ARG A 137 -17.85 -9.18 1.73
CA ARG A 137 -17.10 -8.48 2.78
C ARG A 137 -17.28 -9.21 4.11
N LYS A 138 -16.18 -9.41 4.86
CA LYS A 138 -16.20 -9.99 6.21
C LYS A 138 -16.77 -8.97 7.19
N GLY A 139 -17.71 -9.40 8.04
CA GLY A 139 -18.35 -8.54 9.03
C GLY A 139 -19.31 -7.54 8.39
N ASP A 140 -18.88 -6.29 8.20
CA ASP A 140 -19.73 -5.23 7.67
C ASP A 140 -19.88 -5.33 6.13
N PRO A 141 -21.11 -5.31 5.58
CA PRO A 141 -21.36 -5.49 4.15
C PRO A 141 -20.90 -4.32 3.27
N LYS A 142 -20.56 -3.17 3.85
CA LYS A 142 -20.14 -1.96 3.14
C LYS A 142 -18.66 -1.63 3.38
N HIS A 143 -18.21 -1.73 4.63
CA HIS A 143 -16.89 -1.31 5.11
C HIS A 143 -15.96 -2.48 5.43
N GLY A 144 -16.50 -3.70 5.57
CA GLY A 144 -15.72 -4.88 5.93
C GLY A 144 -14.68 -5.28 4.88
N LYS A 145 -13.68 -6.02 5.30
CA LYS A 145 -12.59 -6.50 4.44
C LYS A 145 -13.13 -7.42 3.33
N PRO A 146 -12.77 -7.20 2.05
CA PRO A 146 -13.14 -8.11 0.98
C PRO A 146 -12.66 -9.55 1.24
N CYS A 147 -13.49 -10.54 0.90
CA CYS A 147 -13.13 -11.96 1.00
C CYS A 147 -13.68 -12.77 -0.18
N ALA A 148 -13.02 -13.89 -0.48
CA ALA A 148 -13.50 -14.85 -1.47
C ALA A 148 -14.69 -15.64 -0.90
N VAL A 149 -15.69 -15.91 -1.74
CA VAL A 149 -16.88 -16.67 -1.36
C VAL A 149 -17.15 -17.82 -2.33
N ASP A 150 -17.82 -18.86 -1.83
CA ASP A 150 -18.31 -19.98 -2.63
C ASP A 150 -19.53 -19.62 -3.49
N ALA A 151 -20.04 -20.59 -4.27
CA ALA A 151 -21.18 -20.39 -5.16
C ALA A 151 -22.48 -19.96 -4.45
N VAL A 152 -22.59 -20.16 -3.14
CA VAL A 152 -23.75 -19.76 -2.33
C VAL A 152 -23.45 -18.51 -1.45
N GLY A 153 -22.29 -17.88 -1.63
CA GLY A 153 -21.92 -16.64 -0.96
C GLY A 153 -21.28 -16.79 0.42
N ARG A 154 -20.84 -18.00 0.82
CA ARG A 154 -20.16 -18.23 2.09
C ARG A 154 -18.65 -17.94 1.97
N PRO A 155 -18.03 -17.23 2.94
CA PRO A 155 -16.59 -17.03 2.97
C PRO A 155 -15.80 -18.34 2.93
N ILE A 156 -14.78 -18.38 2.08
CA ILE A 156 -13.89 -19.53 1.95
C ILE A 156 -12.77 -19.42 3.00
N ALA A 157 -12.59 -20.48 3.79
CA ALA A 157 -11.56 -20.56 4.83
C ALA A 157 -10.18 -20.88 4.24
N GLY A 158 -9.10 -20.59 4.97
CA GLY A 158 -7.73 -20.95 4.55
C GLY A 158 -7.15 -20.05 3.45
N ILE A 159 -7.85 -18.97 3.13
CA ILE A 159 -7.43 -17.90 2.22
C ILE A 159 -7.77 -16.55 2.86
N ASP A 160 -6.83 -15.62 2.81
CA ASP A 160 -7.08 -14.23 3.19
C ASP A 160 -6.29 -13.30 2.28
N PHE A 161 -6.79 -12.10 2.02
CA PHE A 161 -6.06 -11.12 1.22
C PHE A 161 -6.48 -9.71 1.59
N ASN A 162 -5.59 -8.75 1.30
CA ASN A 162 -5.86 -7.34 1.45
C ASN A 162 -5.25 -6.55 0.29
N VAL A 163 -5.86 -5.42 -0.04
CA VAL A 163 -5.40 -4.53 -1.11
C VAL A 163 -5.39 -3.09 -0.60
N SER A 164 -4.33 -2.35 -0.93
CA SER A 164 -4.26 -0.90 -0.71
C SER A 164 -3.77 -0.22 -1.99
N HIS A 165 -4.09 1.05 -2.16
CA HIS A 165 -3.69 1.81 -3.33
C HIS A 165 -3.53 3.30 -3.03
N GLN A 166 -2.52 3.93 -3.62
CA GLN A 166 -2.32 5.38 -3.54
C GLN A 166 -1.50 5.88 -4.73
N ALA A 167 -1.84 7.07 -5.21
CA ALA A 167 -1.16 7.80 -6.29
C ALA A 167 -0.75 6.94 -7.52
N GLY A 168 -1.62 6.02 -7.91
CA GLY A 168 -1.44 5.17 -9.09
C GLY A 168 -0.74 3.83 -8.82
N LEU A 169 -0.34 3.52 -7.59
CA LEU A 169 0.20 2.23 -7.20
C LEU A 169 -0.86 1.39 -6.47
N VAL A 170 -0.94 0.10 -6.77
CA VAL A 170 -1.87 -0.85 -6.14
C VAL A 170 -1.08 -2.03 -5.57
N ALA A 171 -1.13 -2.20 -4.25
CA ALA A 171 -0.46 -3.27 -3.53
C ALA A 171 -1.46 -4.33 -3.06
N LEU A 172 -1.10 -5.61 -3.21
CA LEU A 172 -1.87 -6.74 -2.68
C LEU A 172 -0.98 -7.62 -1.81
N ILE A 173 -1.50 -8.04 -0.67
CA ILE A 173 -0.98 -9.16 0.11
C ILE A 173 -2.03 -10.28 0.14
N GLY A 174 -1.58 -11.52 0.06
CA GLY A 174 -2.44 -12.69 0.11
C GLY A 174 -1.82 -13.85 0.87
N TRP A 175 -2.63 -14.54 1.67
CA TRP A 175 -2.33 -15.77 2.37
C TRP A 175 -3.00 -16.96 1.68
N ASN A 176 -2.21 -18.01 1.49
CA ASN A 176 -2.65 -19.26 0.92
C ASN A 176 -2.30 -20.42 1.87
N GLY A 177 -3.26 -20.96 2.61
CA GLY A 177 -3.07 -22.05 3.57
C GLY A 177 -2.95 -23.47 2.97
N LYS A 178 -2.43 -23.60 1.73
CA LYS A 178 -2.59 -24.74 0.80
C LYS A 178 -2.21 -26.17 1.27
N LYS A 179 -1.74 -26.42 2.49
CA LYS A 179 -1.43 -27.80 2.97
C LYS A 179 -2.54 -28.48 3.80
N GLN A 180 -3.78 -28.00 3.82
CA GLN A 180 -4.85 -28.69 4.58
C GLN A 180 -6.16 -28.96 3.81
N GLN A 181 -6.31 -28.46 2.58
CA GLN A 181 -7.61 -28.37 1.91
C GLN A 181 -7.47 -28.45 0.37
N LYS A 182 -8.29 -29.28 -0.28
CA LYS A 182 -8.50 -29.23 -1.73
C LYS A 182 -9.80 -28.49 -1.99
N TYR A 183 -9.72 -27.36 -2.70
CA TYR A 183 -10.88 -26.56 -3.06
C TYR A 183 -11.60 -27.22 -4.24
N LEU A 184 -12.92 -27.37 -4.13
CA LEU A 184 -13.78 -27.88 -5.19
C LEU A 184 -14.27 -26.70 -6.06
N PRO A 185 -14.55 -26.93 -7.36
CA PRO A 185 -15.03 -25.87 -8.26
C PRO A 185 -16.34 -25.18 -7.84
N ASP A 186 -17.14 -25.80 -6.97
CA ASP A 186 -18.37 -25.23 -6.39
C ASP A 186 -18.12 -24.35 -5.14
N GLY A 187 -16.85 -24.17 -4.77
CA GLY A 187 -16.40 -23.48 -3.55
C GLY A 187 -16.50 -24.36 -2.29
N GLY A 188 -16.78 -25.65 -2.43
CA GLY A 188 -16.62 -26.64 -1.37
C GLY A 188 -15.15 -26.87 -1.00
N ILE A 189 -14.93 -27.37 0.21
CA ILE A 189 -13.58 -27.73 0.70
C ILE A 189 -13.56 -29.23 0.94
N GLU A 190 -12.82 -29.97 0.11
CA GLU A 190 -12.52 -31.39 0.30
C GLU A 190 -11.37 -31.51 1.31
N ARG A 191 -11.71 -31.94 2.53
CA ARG A 191 -10.77 -32.12 3.65
C ARG A 191 -10.21 -33.54 3.66
N HIS A 192 -8.91 -33.70 3.46
CA HIS A 192 -8.23 -34.95 3.83
C HIS A 192 -8.09 -34.99 5.36
N ARG A 193 -8.96 -35.77 6.03
CA ARG A 193 -9.04 -35.85 7.50
C ARG A 193 -7.87 -36.63 8.10
N SER A 194 -7.27 -36.08 9.17
CA SER A 194 -6.71 -36.88 10.26
C SER A 194 -7.46 -36.51 11.55
N PRO A 195 -7.99 -37.47 12.31
CA PRO A 195 -9.00 -37.21 13.36
C PRO A 195 -8.48 -36.52 14.63
N ASN A 196 -7.17 -36.22 14.73
CA ASN A 196 -6.54 -35.72 15.96
C ASN A 196 -5.81 -34.37 15.85
N SER A 197 -5.95 -33.60 14.76
CA SER A 197 -5.36 -32.26 14.71
C SER A 197 -6.32 -31.23 15.33
N ASN A 198 -6.03 -30.80 16.56
CA ASN A 198 -6.63 -29.61 17.15
C ASN A 198 -6.39 -28.42 16.20
N PHE A 199 -7.48 -27.82 15.76
CA PHE A 199 -7.51 -26.62 14.91
C PHE A 199 -6.90 -25.43 15.64
N ASP A 200 -6.06 -24.66 14.92
CA ASP A 200 -5.85 -23.22 15.12
C ASP A 200 -4.80 -22.70 14.12
N PRO A 201 -4.79 -21.44 13.66
CA PRO A 201 -5.86 -20.63 13.09
C PRO A 201 -5.49 -20.08 11.68
N ASP A 202 -6.49 -19.45 11.07
CA ASP A 202 -6.48 -18.71 9.81
C ASP A 202 -5.48 -17.54 9.90
N VAL A 203 -4.42 -17.52 9.07
CA VAL A 203 -3.50 -16.38 9.02
C VAL A 203 -4.21 -15.22 8.34
N MET A 204 -4.25 -14.07 9.00
CA MET A 204 -4.78 -12.83 8.44
C MET A 204 -3.67 -11.98 7.86
N VAL A 205 -3.96 -11.24 6.79
CA VAL A 205 -2.99 -10.37 6.12
C VAL A 205 -3.53 -8.97 5.86
N GLY A 206 -2.72 -7.95 6.09
CA GLY A 206 -3.02 -6.55 5.85
C GLY A 206 -1.89 -5.88 5.06
N VAL A 207 -2.22 -4.98 4.14
CA VAL A 207 -1.23 -4.18 3.43
C VAL A 207 -1.67 -2.73 3.39
N ASP A 208 -0.71 -1.82 3.52
CA ASP A 208 -0.93 -0.43 3.22
C ASP A 208 0.19 0.16 2.37
N ILE A 209 -0.13 1.23 1.65
CA ILE A 209 0.82 2.01 0.86
C ILE A 209 0.58 3.49 1.16
N VAL A 210 1.66 4.19 1.48
CA VAL A 210 1.66 5.63 1.75
C VAL A 210 2.53 6.38 0.75
N CYS A 211 2.10 7.57 0.33
CA CYS A 211 2.93 8.56 -0.38
C CYS A 211 3.31 9.69 0.59
N VAL A 212 4.60 9.83 0.88
CA VAL A 212 5.15 10.72 1.92
C VAL A 212 4.92 12.20 1.61
N ASN A 213 4.74 12.57 0.34
CA ASN A 213 4.65 13.96 -0.11
C ASN A 213 3.31 14.30 -0.77
N GLU A 214 2.26 13.48 -0.61
CA GLU A 214 0.99 13.72 -1.31
C GLU A 214 0.30 14.99 -0.83
N ARG A 215 0.37 15.26 0.47
CA ARG A 215 -0.12 16.49 1.09
C ARG A 215 1.09 17.38 1.31
N ASP A 216 1.49 18.13 0.29
CA ASP A 216 2.34 19.32 0.42
C ASP A 216 1.60 20.41 1.23
N ASP A 217 1.00 20.05 2.37
CA ASP A 217 0.35 20.96 3.30
C ASP A 217 1.38 21.54 4.26
N TYR A 218 2.48 21.98 3.69
CA TYR A 218 3.48 22.77 4.38
C TYR A 218 2.88 24.03 4.97
N ARG A 219 1.72 24.48 4.48
CA ARG A 219 1.01 25.64 5.03
C ARG A 219 0.75 25.48 6.53
N THR A 220 0.20 24.34 6.94
CA THR A 220 -0.05 24.07 8.37
C THR A 220 1.27 24.00 9.16
N ILE A 221 2.33 23.41 8.57
CA ILE A 221 3.65 23.34 9.21
C ILE A 221 4.30 24.74 9.32
N ASP A 222 4.12 25.59 8.32
CA ASP A 222 4.65 26.96 8.29
C ASP A 222 3.89 27.86 9.28
N GLU A 223 2.59 27.62 9.51
CA GLU A 223 1.74 28.37 10.44
C GLU A 223 1.86 27.90 11.90
N GLU A 224 1.88 26.59 12.15
CA GLU A 224 1.76 25.98 13.49
C GLU A 224 2.97 25.13 13.90
N GLY A 225 3.93 24.89 13.01
CA GLY A 225 5.02 23.94 13.24
C GLY A 225 4.63 22.49 12.94
N LEU A 226 5.64 21.61 12.87
CA LEU A 226 5.39 20.17 12.69
C LEU A 226 4.61 19.56 13.87
N ASP A 227 4.77 20.11 15.07
CA ASP A 227 4.05 19.66 16.25
C ASP A 227 2.53 19.88 16.12
N GLY A 228 2.10 21.07 15.69
CA GLY A 228 0.69 21.34 15.39
C GLY A 228 0.15 20.41 14.31
N TRP A 229 0.92 20.18 13.24
CA TRP A 229 0.53 19.27 12.16
C TRP A 229 0.34 17.81 12.64
N VAL A 230 1.27 17.28 13.45
CA VAL A 230 1.17 15.92 14.01
C VAL A 230 0.00 15.79 14.98
N ASP A 231 -0.32 16.86 15.71
CA ASP A 231 -1.38 16.85 16.74
C ASP A 231 -2.80 16.83 16.17
N ILE A 232 -2.98 17.10 14.88
CA ILE A 232 -4.22 16.82 14.15
C ILE A 232 -4.63 15.34 14.27
N TYR A 233 -3.67 14.43 14.49
CA TYR A 233 -3.87 12.98 14.55
C TYR A 233 -3.88 12.42 15.98
N ASP A 234 -4.17 13.23 16.99
CA ASP A 234 -4.21 12.82 18.41
C ASP A 234 -5.21 11.70 18.74
N PHE A 235 -6.22 11.50 17.88
CA PHE A 235 -7.24 10.47 17.97
C PHE A 235 -6.79 9.14 17.37
N VAL A 236 -5.71 9.15 16.57
CA VAL A 236 -5.15 7.95 15.91
C VAL A 236 -3.92 7.43 16.67
N PHE A 237 -3.05 8.33 17.10
CA PHE A 237 -1.75 7.97 17.66
C PHE A 237 -1.65 8.28 19.16
N SER A 238 -0.87 7.47 19.87
CA SER A 238 -0.58 7.73 21.29
C SER A 238 0.31 8.96 21.46
N ASP A 239 0.43 9.44 22.70
CA ASP A 239 1.30 10.58 23.01
C ASP A 239 2.77 10.25 22.76
N GLU A 240 3.18 9.00 23.03
CA GLU A 240 4.54 8.50 22.80
C GLU A 240 4.87 8.42 21.30
N GLU A 241 3.96 7.87 20.50
CA GLU A 241 4.13 7.79 19.04
C GLU A 241 4.25 9.20 18.44
N ARG A 242 3.36 10.12 18.83
CA ARG A 242 3.41 11.52 18.36
C ARG A 242 4.69 12.23 18.80
N TRP A 243 5.17 11.98 20.02
CA TRP A 243 6.45 12.52 20.47
C TRP A 243 7.60 12.05 19.58
N SER A 244 7.63 10.75 19.29
CA SER A 244 8.64 10.16 18.40
C SER A 244 8.58 10.73 16.98
N MET A 245 7.39 10.91 16.41
CA MET A 245 7.22 11.54 15.08
C MET A 245 7.77 12.96 15.02
N LYS A 246 7.64 13.72 16.11
CA LYS A 246 8.10 15.11 16.20
C LYS A 246 9.59 15.22 16.46
N TYR A 247 10.16 14.37 17.31
CA TYR A 247 11.47 14.62 17.89
C TYR A 247 12.52 13.57 17.59
N ASP A 248 12.16 12.37 17.15
CA ASP A 248 13.14 11.40 16.66
C ASP A 248 13.48 11.64 15.19
N ILE A 249 14.71 11.28 14.83
CA ILE A 249 15.16 11.21 13.45
C ILE A 249 16.00 9.94 13.28
N ASP A 250 15.73 9.21 12.20
CA ASP A 250 16.50 8.03 11.83
C ASP A 250 17.74 8.44 11.03
N TYR A 251 17.52 9.25 9.99
CA TYR A 251 18.55 9.82 9.14
C TYR A 251 18.01 11.03 8.37
N VAL A 252 18.91 11.81 7.77
CA VAL A 252 18.60 12.88 6.80
C VAL A 252 19.40 12.66 5.54
N THR A 253 18.74 12.68 4.39
CA THR A 253 19.41 12.67 3.08
C THR A 253 19.64 14.10 2.61
N LEU A 254 20.89 14.48 2.43
CA LEU A 254 21.30 15.80 1.92
C LEU A 254 21.09 15.89 0.41
N LEU A 255 21.14 17.12 -0.12
CA LEU A 255 20.93 17.39 -1.56
C LEU A 255 22.00 16.78 -2.47
N ASP A 256 23.19 16.51 -1.93
CA ASP A 256 24.29 15.83 -2.63
C ASP A 256 24.18 14.29 -2.52
N GLY A 257 23.17 13.78 -1.83
CA GLY A 257 22.93 12.35 -1.59
C GLY A 257 23.64 11.77 -0.37
N ALA A 258 24.43 12.57 0.37
CA ALA A 258 25.01 12.12 1.64
C ALA A 258 23.90 11.86 2.68
N ILE A 259 24.10 10.89 3.55
CA ILE A 259 23.14 10.52 4.59
C ILE A 259 23.78 10.80 5.95
N LEU A 260 23.15 11.67 6.73
CA LEU A 260 23.50 11.92 8.12
C LEU A 260 22.66 11.03 9.03
N GLY A 261 23.30 10.27 9.91
CA GLY A 261 22.61 9.48 10.93
C GLY A 261 22.18 10.31 12.15
N ARG A 262 21.38 9.70 13.04
CA ARG A 262 20.91 10.30 14.31
C ARG A 262 22.03 10.96 15.13
N GLU A 263 23.16 10.26 15.31
CA GLU A 263 24.28 10.77 16.12
C GLU A 263 24.93 12.01 15.49
N GLU A 264 25.00 12.07 14.16
CA GLU A 264 25.59 13.19 13.43
C GLU A 264 24.69 14.43 13.47
N ILE A 265 23.36 14.22 13.48
CA ILE A 265 22.36 15.28 13.59
C ILE A 265 22.32 15.85 15.02
N GLY A 266 22.51 15.02 16.05
CA GLY A 266 22.51 15.45 17.44
C GLY A 266 21.23 16.18 17.83
N ARG A 267 21.35 17.30 18.57
CA ARG A 267 20.18 18.04 19.10
C ARG A 267 19.38 18.84 18.05
N TYR A 268 19.83 18.86 16.79
CA TYR A 268 19.03 19.42 15.70
C TYR A 268 17.78 18.57 15.42
N ASP A 269 17.71 17.35 15.99
CA ASP A 269 16.50 16.54 16.10
C ASP A 269 15.28 17.29 16.65
N ARG A 270 15.48 18.33 17.49
CA ARG A 270 14.41 19.18 18.04
C ARG A 270 13.84 20.20 17.06
N CYS A 271 14.44 20.38 15.88
CA CYS A 271 13.95 21.35 14.92
C CYS A 271 12.64 20.85 14.28
N ILE A 272 11.57 21.63 14.46
CA ILE A 272 10.22 21.35 13.98
C ILE A 272 9.68 22.44 13.05
N GLU A 273 10.53 23.40 12.69
CA GLU A 273 10.19 24.53 11.82
C GLU A 273 10.97 24.44 10.50
N ARG A 274 10.30 24.81 9.41
CA ARG A 274 10.87 24.87 8.06
C ARG A 274 11.70 26.12 7.83
N ASN A 275 12.47 26.13 6.73
CA ASN A 275 13.23 27.29 6.25
C ASN A 275 14.30 27.84 7.21
N LYS A 276 14.83 27.03 8.13
CA LYS A 276 15.96 27.41 8.98
C LYS A 276 17.27 26.89 8.40
N GLN A 277 18.29 27.73 8.38
CA GLN A 277 19.64 27.27 8.06
C GLN A 277 20.21 26.48 9.23
N ILE A 278 20.54 25.22 9.00
CA ILE A 278 21.22 24.34 9.95
C ILE A 278 22.69 24.30 9.57
N SER A 279 23.55 24.45 10.58
CA SER A 279 25.00 24.33 10.46
C SER A 279 25.49 23.48 11.62
N LEU A 280 26.03 22.29 11.31
CA LEU A 280 26.53 21.36 12.32
C LEU A 280 27.92 20.84 11.95
N LYS A 281 28.63 20.33 12.96
CA LYS A 281 29.90 19.63 12.77
C LYS A 281 29.69 18.17 13.15
N THR A 282 29.89 17.27 12.21
CA THR A 282 29.76 15.82 12.44
C THR A 282 30.81 15.35 13.47
N PRO A 283 30.62 14.18 14.11
CA PRO A 283 31.62 13.59 15.00
C PRO A 283 33.00 13.39 14.34
N THR A 284 33.04 13.23 13.01
CA THR A 284 34.27 13.12 12.22
C THR A 284 34.95 14.48 11.96
N GLY A 285 34.33 15.58 12.36
CA GLY A 285 34.85 16.93 12.22
C GLY A 285 34.47 17.64 10.92
N THR A 286 33.63 17.03 10.08
CA THR A 286 33.13 17.63 8.84
C THR A 286 32.07 18.67 9.17
N GLU A 287 32.20 19.87 8.61
CA GLU A 287 31.16 20.89 8.69
C GLU A 287 30.10 20.67 7.60
N VAL A 288 28.83 20.66 7.99
CA VAL A 288 27.71 20.42 7.09
C VAL A 288 26.67 21.51 7.30
N GLN A 289 26.16 22.04 6.18
CA GLN A 289 25.11 23.06 6.18
C GLN A 289 23.97 22.65 5.26
N PHE A 290 22.74 22.77 5.75
CA PHE A 290 21.54 22.42 4.98
C PHE A 290 20.29 23.13 5.54
N ASN A 291 19.21 23.14 4.78
CA ASN A 291 17.94 23.73 5.19
C ASN A 291 17.15 22.74 6.08
N SER A 292 16.51 23.22 7.14
CA SER A 292 15.70 22.42 8.07
C SER A 292 14.52 21.72 7.41
N ASP A 293 14.12 22.11 6.19
CA ASP A 293 13.18 21.37 5.36
C ASP A 293 13.56 19.88 5.27
N LEU A 294 14.85 19.54 5.17
CA LEU A 294 15.28 18.13 5.12
C LEU A 294 15.07 17.39 6.45
N LEU A 295 15.06 18.09 7.59
CA LEU A 295 14.67 17.51 8.89
C LEU A 295 13.17 17.28 8.94
N VAL A 296 12.39 18.25 8.46
CA VAL A 296 10.93 18.16 8.42
C VAL A 296 10.49 17.02 7.49
N ASP A 297 11.11 16.88 6.32
CA ASP A 297 10.85 15.77 5.38
C ASP A 297 11.19 14.41 6.00
N ALA A 298 12.31 14.31 6.72
CA ALA A 298 12.68 13.09 7.43
C ALA A 298 11.66 12.73 8.53
N LYS A 299 11.10 13.73 9.22
CA LYS A 299 10.07 13.53 10.24
C LYS A 299 8.70 13.21 9.65
N LEU A 300 8.33 13.83 8.53
CA LEU A 300 7.13 13.46 7.78
C LEU A 300 7.23 12.01 7.29
N ARG A 301 8.41 11.58 6.81
CA ARG A 301 8.66 10.17 6.48
C ARG A 301 8.46 9.26 7.68
N ARG A 302 8.92 9.66 8.88
CA ARG A 302 8.67 8.93 10.12
C ARG A 302 7.18 8.87 10.46
N PHE A 303 6.46 9.98 10.38
CA PHE A 303 5.01 10.01 10.55
C PHE A 303 4.31 9.02 9.61
N TYR A 304 4.61 9.07 8.31
CA TYR A 304 3.99 8.17 7.34
C TYR A 304 4.42 6.71 7.53
N THR A 305 5.56 6.44 8.16
CA THR A 305 5.95 5.08 8.58
C THR A 305 4.98 4.56 9.63
N PHE A 306 4.71 5.32 10.69
CA PHE A 306 3.70 4.97 11.71
C PHE A 306 2.30 4.84 11.10
N PHE A 307 1.92 5.79 10.23
CA PHE A 307 0.62 5.76 9.57
C PHE A 307 0.43 4.48 8.74
N CYS A 308 1.44 4.12 7.95
CA CYS A 308 1.40 2.91 7.13
C CYS A 308 1.33 1.64 7.99
N TYR A 309 2.09 1.56 9.09
CA TYR A 309 1.95 0.45 10.03
C TYR A 309 0.55 0.38 10.64
N LYS A 310 0.00 1.50 11.13
CA LYS A 310 -1.33 1.54 11.74
C LYS A 310 -2.41 1.08 10.76
N GLU A 311 -2.41 1.61 9.54
CA GLU A 311 -3.35 1.21 8.49
C GLU A 311 -3.21 -0.27 8.09
N ALA A 312 -1.99 -0.78 7.92
CA ALA A 312 -1.77 -2.18 7.58
C ALA A 312 -2.29 -3.12 8.68
N TYR A 313 -2.10 -2.76 9.96
CA TYR A 313 -2.61 -3.53 11.09
C TYR A 313 -4.15 -3.52 11.13
N ILE A 314 -4.78 -2.35 11.05
CA ILE A 314 -6.25 -2.23 11.06
C ILE A 314 -6.89 -3.01 9.91
N LYS A 315 -6.20 -3.09 8.77
CA LYS A 315 -6.61 -3.87 7.59
C LYS A 315 -6.53 -5.39 7.78
N LEU A 316 -5.94 -5.90 8.87
CA LEU A 316 -6.07 -7.31 9.27
C LEU A 316 -7.53 -7.65 9.51
N ALA A 317 -8.19 -6.91 10.42
CA ALA A 317 -9.58 -7.11 10.82
C ALA A 317 -10.60 -6.38 9.93
N GLY A 318 -10.18 -5.30 9.25
CA GLY A 318 -11.06 -4.49 8.41
C GLY A 318 -11.88 -3.46 9.18
N GLU A 319 -11.42 -3.02 10.35
CA GLU A 319 -12.17 -2.13 11.27
C GLU A 319 -12.12 -0.64 10.89
N ALA A 320 -11.38 -0.24 9.86
CA ALA A 320 -11.16 1.16 9.45
C ALA A 320 -10.68 2.07 10.61
N LEU A 321 -10.53 3.38 10.35
CA LEU A 321 -10.07 4.37 11.35
C LEU A 321 -11.14 4.75 12.39
N LEU A 322 -12.16 3.91 12.60
CA LEU A 322 -13.23 4.15 13.57
C LEU A 322 -13.08 3.28 14.84
N ALA A 323 -12.01 2.48 14.90
CA ALA A 323 -11.71 1.67 16.06
C ALA A 323 -11.49 2.55 17.32
N PRO A 324 -12.22 2.33 18.43
CA PRO A 324 -12.02 3.10 19.66
C PRO A 324 -10.68 2.79 20.33
N TRP A 325 -9.99 1.75 19.88
CA TRP A 325 -8.74 1.23 20.43
C TRP A 325 -7.47 1.75 19.70
N LEU A 326 -7.61 2.66 18.73
CA LEU A 326 -6.48 3.10 17.87
C LEU A 326 -5.26 3.62 18.63
N LYS A 327 -5.49 4.40 19.69
CA LYS A 327 -4.42 4.94 20.54
C LYS A 327 -3.75 3.89 21.41
N GLN A 328 -4.41 2.75 21.63
CA GLN A 328 -3.92 1.65 22.43
C GLN A 328 -3.13 0.64 21.59
N LEU A 329 -3.26 0.67 20.27
CA LEU A 329 -2.33 0.03 19.35
C LEU A 329 -1.12 0.96 19.21
N GLU A 330 0.06 0.52 19.61
CA GLU A 330 1.30 1.30 19.59
C GLU A 330 2.41 0.53 18.87
N PHE A 331 3.29 1.27 18.21
CA PHE A 331 4.47 0.69 17.56
C PHE A 331 5.76 1.18 18.23
N PHE A 332 6.62 0.24 18.60
CA PHE A 332 7.94 0.52 19.18
C PHE A 332 9.04 0.09 18.22
N ASN A 333 10.27 0.56 18.49
CA ASN A 333 11.43 0.39 17.61
C ASN A 333 11.16 0.82 16.14
N VAL A 334 10.31 1.83 15.94
CA VAL A 334 9.94 2.29 14.60
C VAL A 334 11.13 3.00 13.95
N ARG A 335 11.43 2.62 12.71
CA ARG A 335 12.45 3.23 11.88
C ARG A 335 11.95 3.45 10.47
N SER A 336 12.15 4.65 9.95
CA SER A 336 11.81 4.99 8.58
C SER A 336 12.74 4.24 7.61
N PRO A 337 12.22 3.54 6.59
CA PRO A 337 13.06 2.86 5.61
C PRO A 337 13.74 3.88 4.67
N LYS A 338 15.03 3.70 4.35
CA LYS A 338 15.71 4.51 3.31
C LYS A 338 14.98 4.44 1.97
N PRO A 339 14.81 5.57 1.27
CA PRO A 339 14.10 5.61 -0.01
C PRO A 339 14.81 4.77 -1.07
N GLY A 340 14.03 4.29 -2.03
CA GLY A 340 14.54 3.78 -3.30
C GLY A 340 14.86 4.93 -4.25
N GLN A 341 14.92 4.62 -5.56
CA GLN A 341 15.16 5.61 -6.60
C GLN A 341 13.98 5.66 -7.57
N VAL A 342 13.61 6.88 -8.00
CA VAL A 342 12.62 7.06 -9.05
C VAL A 342 13.17 6.55 -10.38
N ALA A 343 12.28 5.98 -11.19
CA ALA A 343 12.54 5.66 -12.59
C ALA A 343 13.18 6.86 -13.33
N ARG A 344 14.44 6.74 -13.76
CA ARG A 344 15.09 7.69 -14.68
C ARG A 344 15.37 7.01 -16.01
N CYS A 345 15.04 7.69 -17.11
CA CYS A 345 15.38 7.32 -18.49
C CYS A 345 15.31 5.80 -18.77
N SER A 346 14.10 5.21 -18.72
CA SER A 346 13.77 3.80 -19.02
C SER A 346 14.02 2.73 -17.94
N THR A 347 14.39 3.11 -16.71
CA THR A 347 14.36 2.18 -15.56
C THR A 347 12.99 2.15 -14.89
N HIS A 348 12.56 0.98 -14.40
CA HIS A 348 11.39 0.90 -13.51
C HIS A 348 11.77 1.48 -12.14
N GLY A 349 10.78 1.94 -11.36
CA GLY A 349 11.00 2.39 -9.98
C GLY A 349 11.72 1.33 -9.16
N GLN A 350 12.67 1.76 -8.32
CA GLN A 350 13.51 0.84 -7.53
C GLN A 350 13.01 0.73 -6.09
N TRP A 351 13.09 -0.48 -5.55
CA TRP A 351 12.88 -0.74 -4.12
C TRP A 351 14.00 -0.12 -3.30
N GLY A 352 13.64 0.52 -2.21
CA GLY A 352 14.58 0.97 -1.18
C GLY A 352 14.73 -0.06 -0.07
N GLU A 353 15.06 0.43 1.11
CA GLU A 353 15.29 -0.41 2.28
C GLU A 353 14.00 -1.11 2.76
N GLU A 354 14.16 -2.33 3.25
CA GLU A 354 13.17 -3.11 3.98
C GLU A 354 13.52 -3.11 5.48
N VAL A 355 12.50 -2.95 6.33
CA VAL A 355 12.61 -2.87 7.80
C VAL A 355 11.53 -3.75 8.41
N ASP A 356 11.93 -4.67 9.29
CA ASP A 356 11.07 -5.73 9.82
C ASP A 356 11.21 -5.96 11.34
N ASP A 357 11.83 -5.01 12.06
CA ASP A 357 12.13 -5.04 13.50
C ASP A 357 11.17 -4.19 14.34
N VAL A 358 10.01 -3.82 13.79
CA VAL A 358 8.97 -3.08 14.52
C VAL A 358 8.29 -3.97 15.55
N GLU A 359 8.10 -3.44 16.74
CA GLU A 359 7.39 -4.08 17.84
C GLU A 359 5.94 -3.58 17.85
N VAL A 360 4.97 -4.48 18.04
CA VAL A 360 3.54 -4.15 18.06
C VAL A 360 3.01 -4.34 19.46
N HIS A 361 2.40 -3.32 20.04
CA HIS A 361 1.83 -3.35 21.38
C HIS A 361 0.35 -3.00 21.33
N MET A 362 -0.47 -3.70 22.10
CA MET A 362 -1.90 -3.42 22.28
C MET A 362 -2.17 -3.29 23.78
N HIS A 363 -2.74 -2.17 24.21
CA HIS A 363 -2.96 -1.87 25.64
C HIS A 363 -1.68 -2.01 26.48
N GLY A 364 -0.54 -1.59 25.92
CA GLY A 364 0.78 -1.70 26.56
C GLY A 364 1.37 -3.12 26.60
N GLN A 365 0.69 -4.13 26.04
CA GLN A 365 1.20 -5.50 25.97
C GLN A 365 1.68 -5.84 24.56
N GLU A 366 2.83 -6.48 24.46
CA GLU A 366 3.38 -6.92 23.17
C GLU A 366 2.48 -7.98 22.50
N VAL A 367 2.20 -7.77 21.22
CA VAL A 367 1.37 -8.62 20.36
C VAL A 367 2.28 -9.56 19.56
N ASN A 368 2.54 -10.72 20.14
CA ASN A 368 3.52 -11.69 19.62
C ASN A 368 3.03 -12.52 18.42
N ASP A 369 1.72 -12.54 18.16
CA ASP A 369 1.13 -13.26 17.02
C ASP A 369 1.04 -12.41 15.76
N VAL A 370 1.65 -11.22 15.76
CA VAL A 370 1.72 -10.30 14.63
C VAL A 370 3.16 -10.10 14.19
N ARG A 371 3.38 -10.06 12.87
CA ARG A 371 4.62 -9.54 12.30
C ARG A 371 4.31 -8.49 11.27
N MET A 372 5.11 -7.44 11.28
CA MET A 372 5.00 -6.36 10.34
C MET A 372 6.35 -6.05 9.72
N LYS A 373 6.31 -5.58 8.47
CA LYS A 373 7.47 -4.98 7.81
C LYS A 373 7.04 -3.80 6.99
N ILE A 374 7.97 -2.90 6.72
CA ILE A 374 7.79 -1.78 5.79
C ILE A 374 8.94 -1.76 4.79
N GLN A 375 8.64 -1.44 3.55
CA GLN A 375 9.63 -1.32 2.49
C GLN A 375 9.39 -0.06 1.66
N SER A 376 10.45 0.68 1.36
CA SER A 376 10.37 1.83 0.46
C SER A 376 10.23 1.40 -0.99
N PHE A 377 9.48 2.16 -1.76
CA PHE A 377 9.44 2.07 -3.21
C PHE A 377 9.60 3.46 -3.82
N GLU A 378 10.55 3.60 -4.75
CA GLU A 378 10.98 4.91 -5.25
C GLU A 378 11.34 5.87 -4.10
N GLU A 379 11.29 7.17 -4.33
CA GLU A 379 11.62 8.17 -3.31
C GLU A 379 10.45 8.39 -2.32
N SER A 380 9.22 8.41 -2.84
CA SER A 380 8.05 8.93 -2.12
C SER A 380 7.13 7.87 -1.54
N PHE A 381 7.31 6.58 -1.83
CA PHE A 381 6.37 5.54 -1.38
C PHE A 381 6.95 4.62 -0.32
N MET A 382 6.09 4.17 0.59
CA MET A 382 6.39 3.10 1.53
C MET A 382 5.22 2.14 1.59
N LEU A 383 5.52 0.85 1.67
CA LEU A 383 4.52 -0.22 1.72
C LEU A 383 4.71 -1.00 3.01
N SER A 384 3.68 -1.09 3.82
CA SER A 384 3.68 -1.90 5.03
C SER A 384 2.85 -3.17 4.83
N THR A 385 3.33 -4.29 5.34
CA THR A 385 2.55 -5.52 5.44
C THR A 385 2.42 -5.93 6.89
N ALA A 386 1.23 -6.38 7.28
CA ALA A 386 0.94 -7.02 8.55
C ALA A 386 0.47 -8.45 8.30
N ILE A 387 0.96 -9.39 9.09
CA ILE A 387 0.45 -10.76 9.16
C ILE A 387 0.13 -11.11 10.61
N GLN A 388 -0.98 -11.81 10.85
CA GLN A 388 -1.41 -12.22 12.20
C GLN A 388 -1.81 -13.71 12.24
N GLY A 389 -1.51 -14.39 13.35
CA GLY A 389 -1.92 -15.77 13.63
C GLY A 389 -0.72 -16.70 13.86
N LYS A 390 -0.82 -17.98 13.47
CA LYS A 390 0.30 -18.94 13.57
C LYS A 390 1.33 -18.70 12.46
N ILE A 391 2.16 -17.70 12.67
CA ILE A 391 3.12 -17.21 11.69
C ILE A 391 4.56 -17.71 11.90
N GLU A 392 4.78 -18.61 12.88
CA GLU A 392 6.09 -19.26 13.11
C GLU A 392 6.67 -19.84 11.81
N GLY A 393 7.92 -19.48 11.50
CA GLY A 393 8.60 -19.89 10.27
C GLY A 393 8.05 -19.32 8.95
N ILE A 394 6.96 -18.55 8.97
CA ILE A 394 6.44 -17.86 7.76
C ILE A 394 7.28 -16.62 7.49
N LYS A 395 7.89 -16.55 6.30
CA LYS A 395 8.58 -15.35 5.81
C LYS A 395 7.67 -14.60 4.84
N VAL A 396 7.51 -13.28 5.07
CA VAL A 396 6.82 -12.42 4.11
C VAL A 396 7.78 -12.10 2.95
N PRO A 397 7.47 -12.49 1.70
CA PRO A 397 8.37 -12.25 0.57
C PRO A 397 8.46 -10.75 0.24
N ALA A 398 9.50 -10.37 -0.50
CA ALA A 398 9.56 -9.06 -1.14
C ALA A 398 8.38 -8.90 -2.12
N PHE A 399 7.96 -7.65 -2.34
CA PHE A 399 6.91 -7.36 -3.32
C PHE A 399 7.39 -7.68 -4.74
N LYS A 400 6.56 -8.43 -5.47
CA LYS A 400 6.73 -8.65 -6.90
C LYS A 400 5.93 -7.61 -7.69
N THR A 401 6.61 -6.79 -8.48
CA THR A 401 5.94 -5.94 -9.47
C THR A 401 5.35 -6.81 -10.58
N LEU A 402 4.07 -6.62 -10.88
CA LEU A 402 3.35 -7.34 -11.93
C LEU A 402 3.18 -6.46 -13.17
N ASP A 403 3.41 -7.04 -14.34
CA ASP A 403 3.02 -6.44 -15.61
C ASP A 403 1.54 -6.73 -15.89
N LEU A 404 0.74 -5.69 -16.11
CA LEU A 404 -0.70 -5.84 -16.32
C LEU A 404 -1.00 -6.83 -17.45
N ARG A 405 -0.31 -6.71 -18.59
CA ARG A 405 -0.65 -7.48 -19.79
C ARG A 405 -0.24 -8.94 -19.63
N ASN A 406 1.00 -9.16 -19.22
CA ASN A 406 1.63 -10.48 -19.21
C ASN A 406 1.29 -11.29 -17.96
N ASP A 407 1.26 -10.67 -16.77
CA ASP A 407 1.02 -11.40 -15.53
C ASP A 407 -0.47 -11.50 -15.17
N VAL A 408 -1.29 -10.52 -15.57
CA VAL A 408 -2.69 -10.39 -15.13
C VAL A 408 -3.69 -10.68 -16.25
N LEU A 409 -3.69 -9.90 -17.34
CA LEU A 409 -4.70 -10.03 -18.41
C LEU A 409 -4.51 -11.33 -19.19
N SER A 410 -3.27 -11.71 -19.53
CA SER A 410 -2.99 -12.98 -20.19
C SER A 410 -3.45 -14.17 -19.35
N TYR A 411 -3.22 -14.14 -18.03
CA TYR A 411 -3.71 -15.16 -17.12
C TYR A 411 -5.24 -15.21 -17.10
N ALA A 412 -5.90 -14.05 -16.95
CA ALA A 412 -7.36 -13.95 -16.92
C ALA A 412 -8.01 -14.51 -18.18
N GLN A 413 -7.45 -14.22 -19.36
CA GLN A 413 -7.94 -14.73 -20.64
C GLN A 413 -7.73 -16.24 -20.77
N LYS A 414 -6.54 -16.73 -20.41
CA LYS A 414 -6.21 -18.15 -20.47
C LYS A 414 -7.12 -18.98 -19.56
N HIS A 415 -7.42 -18.47 -18.36
CA HIS A 415 -8.19 -19.18 -17.34
C HIS A 415 -9.64 -18.67 -17.21
N LEU A 416 -10.17 -18.04 -18.26
CA LEU A 416 -11.49 -17.40 -18.21
C LEU A 416 -12.60 -18.40 -17.83
N ASN A 417 -12.57 -19.58 -18.45
CA ASN A 417 -13.61 -20.61 -18.32
C ASN A 417 -13.10 -21.91 -17.67
N THR A 418 -11.82 -21.96 -17.33
CA THR A 418 -11.10 -23.20 -17.06
C THR A 418 -10.17 -23.00 -15.86
N PRO A 419 -10.23 -23.89 -14.86
CA PRO A 419 -9.31 -23.89 -13.72
C PRO A 419 -7.83 -23.88 -14.12
N PRO A 420 -6.94 -23.33 -13.28
CA PRO A 420 -5.50 -23.37 -13.51
C PRO A 420 -4.89 -24.77 -13.58
N SER A 421 -5.39 -25.73 -12.79
CA SER A 421 -4.98 -27.15 -12.84
C SER A 421 -5.10 -27.79 -14.22
N ASP A 422 -6.10 -27.39 -15.00
CA ASP A 422 -6.49 -28.07 -16.23
C ASP A 422 -5.53 -27.77 -17.40
N TYR A 423 -4.59 -26.86 -17.20
CA TYR A 423 -3.53 -26.53 -18.16
C TYR A 423 -2.14 -27.06 -17.76
N ARG A 424 -2.04 -27.87 -16.70
CA ARG A 424 -0.76 -28.41 -16.22
C ARG A 424 -0.30 -29.64 -16.98
#